data_AF-A0A7S2KVI6-F1
#
_entry.id   AF-A0A7S2KVI6-F1
#
_cell.length_a   1.000
_cell.length_b   1.000
_cell.length_c   1.000
_cell.angle_alpha   90.00
_cell.angle_beta   90.00
_cell.angle_gamma   90.00
#
_symmetry.space_group_name_H-M   'P 1'
#
loop_
_entity.id
_entity.type
_entity.pdbx_description
1 polymer ?
#
loop_
_entity_poly.entity_id
_entity_poly.type
_entity_poly.pdbx_seq_one_letter_code
_entity_poly.pdbx_strand_id
1 'polypeptide(L)'
;MGWFVQAEAPPGALFKTFRNVVVSGAAKDSDVAFYFVHWFADLAGAEPYPLDGCNKFVLKFPQHVLGQFLASFSIVQDIAVHPETRVLEEYYKSCWEKNAEGRPLPAGPGSIAQMRLVLMAQGDSKVIIDEYNKLSFVDKKVLNNEMACTGCAGQQFQCDPLTGQETAGKGPAILVYYGPALLQKPGRDNPRGALVILTEIYRKTRELFPLSAQDVGNSVTVRIDAAKDLECDSVLRPVSGQYWVVSRSSNKDAMLKSLSASELKDVDWSKNVVLSFDKAVRTPNAPKGGGEFGTASVGLASTGSTPWTGIGARVRRMSLFGGSYLPGSWSPSSREE
;
A
#
# COMPACT_ATOMS: atom_id res chain seq x y z
N MET A 1 2.12 7.05 -8.88
CA MET A 1 1.42 6.63 -7.64
C MET A 1 0.85 5.25 -7.88
N GLY A 2 1.05 4.31 -6.95
CA GLY A 2 0.34 3.04 -6.99
C GLY A 2 -1.16 3.31 -6.93
N TRP A 3 -1.94 2.50 -7.63
CA TRP A 3 -3.39 2.59 -7.54
C TRP A 3 -3.87 2.18 -6.16
N PHE A 4 -5.05 2.63 -5.73
CA PHE A 4 -5.56 2.40 -4.37
C PHE A 4 -5.76 0.92 -4.01
N VAL A 5 -5.62 0.01 -4.99
CA VAL A 5 -5.59 -1.45 -4.78
C VAL A 5 -4.54 -1.92 -3.80
N GLN A 6 -3.51 -1.13 -3.56
CA GLN A 6 -2.43 -1.46 -2.66
C GLN A 6 -2.59 -0.84 -1.27
N ALA A 7 -3.62 -0.02 -1.04
CA ALA A 7 -3.90 0.62 0.24
C ALA A 7 -2.75 1.46 0.83
N GLU A 8 -1.72 1.83 0.08
CA GLU A 8 -0.57 2.62 0.59
C GLU A 8 -0.88 4.11 0.74
N ALA A 9 -1.81 4.61 -0.06
CA ALA A 9 -2.13 6.02 -0.12
C ALA A 9 -3.38 6.38 0.71
N PRO A 10 -3.37 7.54 1.37
CA PRO A 10 -4.56 8.08 2.02
C PRO A 10 -5.58 8.55 0.94
N PRO A 11 -6.89 8.56 1.26
CA PRO A 11 -7.94 8.90 0.29
C PRO A 11 -7.75 10.27 -0.36
N GLY A 12 -7.24 11.27 0.38
CA GLY A 12 -6.98 12.61 -0.17
C GLY A 12 -5.89 12.63 -1.24
N ALA A 13 -4.86 11.80 -1.10
CA ALA A 13 -3.82 11.66 -2.12
C ALA A 13 -4.33 10.93 -3.38
N LEU A 14 -5.30 10.03 -3.21
CA LEU A 14 -5.85 9.19 -4.28
C LEU A 14 -6.93 9.92 -5.09
N PHE A 15 -7.90 10.50 -4.39
CA PHE A 15 -9.19 10.83 -4.99
C PHE A 15 -9.47 12.33 -5.05
N LYS A 16 -8.84 13.18 -4.23
CA LYS A 16 -9.22 14.60 -4.12
C LYS A 16 -9.26 15.32 -5.48
N THR A 17 -8.17 15.23 -6.25
CA THR A 17 -8.11 15.87 -7.57
C THR A 17 -9.09 15.25 -8.55
N PHE A 18 -9.17 13.92 -8.58
CA PHE A 18 -10.06 13.17 -9.47
C PHE A 18 -11.54 13.50 -9.19
N ARG A 19 -11.93 13.48 -7.92
CA ARG A 19 -13.27 13.84 -7.46
C ARG A 19 -13.62 15.28 -7.81
N ASN A 20 -12.71 16.24 -7.63
CA ASN A 20 -12.96 17.63 -8.01
C ASN A 20 -13.31 17.78 -9.50
N VAL A 21 -12.61 17.04 -10.36
CA VAL A 21 -12.87 17.04 -11.81
C VAL A 21 -14.23 16.39 -12.14
N VAL A 22 -14.56 15.26 -11.50
CA VAL A 22 -15.85 14.56 -11.70
C VAL A 22 -17.02 15.40 -11.18
N VAL A 23 -16.95 15.91 -9.95
CA VAL A 23 -18.04 16.64 -9.28
C VAL A 23 -18.27 18.02 -9.90
N SER A 24 -17.23 18.67 -10.44
CA SER A 24 -17.39 19.94 -11.17
C SER A 24 -18.05 19.78 -12.54
N GLY A 25 -18.25 18.54 -13.02
CA GLY A 25 -18.73 18.27 -14.38
C GLY A 25 -17.71 18.58 -15.47
N ALA A 26 -16.44 18.82 -15.09
CA ALA A 26 -15.37 19.09 -16.04
C ALA A 26 -14.93 17.85 -16.83
N ALA A 27 -15.24 16.64 -16.33
CA ALA A 27 -15.05 15.39 -17.04
C ALA A 27 -16.40 14.72 -17.35
N LYS A 28 -16.50 14.16 -18.56
CA LYS A 28 -17.59 13.27 -18.98
C LYS A 28 -17.30 11.84 -18.54
N ASP A 29 -18.33 11.00 -18.52
CA ASP A 29 -18.19 9.56 -18.25
C ASP A 29 -17.18 8.88 -19.21
N SER A 30 -17.11 9.35 -20.46
CA SER A 30 -16.13 8.88 -21.45
C SER A 30 -14.69 9.22 -21.06
N ASP A 31 -14.45 10.38 -20.44
CA ASP A 31 -13.12 10.83 -20.03
C ASP A 31 -12.65 10.02 -18.82
N VAL A 32 -13.58 9.75 -17.90
CA VAL A 32 -13.35 8.86 -16.75
C VAL A 32 -13.03 7.45 -17.23
N ALA A 33 -13.85 6.88 -18.11
CA ALA A 33 -13.59 5.56 -18.69
C ALA A 33 -12.24 5.51 -19.43
N PHE A 34 -11.93 6.55 -20.23
CA PHE A 34 -10.66 6.66 -20.92
C PHE A 34 -9.48 6.72 -19.95
N TYR A 35 -9.59 7.46 -18.84
CA TYR A 35 -8.55 7.50 -17.80
C TYR A 35 -8.24 6.11 -17.24
N PHE A 36 -9.26 5.29 -16.97
CA PHE A 36 -9.06 3.91 -16.51
C PHE A 36 -8.42 3.01 -17.55
N VAL A 37 -8.85 3.11 -18.81
CA VAL A 37 -8.27 2.34 -19.92
C VAL A 37 -6.81 2.75 -20.16
N HIS A 38 -6.53 4.05 -20.12
CA HIS A 38 -5.19 4.59 -20.24
C HIS A 38 -4.30 4.11 -19.09
N TRP A 39 -4.76 4.16 -17.85
CA TRP A 39 -4.00 3.65 -16.71
C TRP A 39 -3.73 2.15 -16.81
N PHE A 40 -4.73 1.38 -17.25
CA PHE A 40 -4.56 -0.05 -17.54
C PHE A 40 -3.52 -0.28 -18.65
N ALA A 41 -3.55 0.54 -19.71
CA ALA A 41 -2.56 0.48 -20.77
C ALA A 41 -1.15 0.86 -20.29
N ASP A 42 -1.00 1.88 -19.43
CA ASP A 42 0.28 2.28 -18.84
C ASP A 42 0.89 1.18 -17.98
N LEU A 43 0.05 0.48 -17.20
CA LEU A 43 0.49 -0.68 -16.45
C LEU A 43 1.06 -1.78 -17.36
N ALA A 44 0.44 -2.00 -18.52
CA ALA A 44 0.91 -2.91 -19.56
C ALA A 44 2.20 -2.41 -20.22
N GLY A 45 2.21 -1.14 -20.64
CA GLY A 45 3.24 -0.53 -21.47
C GLY A 45 4.56 -0.22 -20.75
N ALA A 46 4.66 -0.50 -19.46
CA ALA A 46 5.89 -0.33 -18.68
C ALA A 46 7.04 -1.29 -19.08
N GLU A 47 6.87 -2.13 -20.10
CA GLU A 47 7.94 -2.96 -20.66
C GLU A 47 8.30 -2.53 -22.09
N PRO A 48 9.58 -2.24 -22.39
CA PRO A 48 10.00 -1.92 -23.75
C PRO A 48 9.87 -3.13 -24.69
N TYR A 49 9.71 -2.85 -25.99
CA TYR A 49 9.75 -3.82 -27.08
C TYR A 49 10.99 -4.75 -27.00
N PRO A 50 10.91 -6.06 -27.36
CA PRO A 50 9.86 -6.74 -28.15
C PRO A 50 8.74 -7.40 -27.35
N LEU A 51 8.63 -7.16 -26.05
CA LEU A 51 7.74 -7.95 -25.20
C LEU A 51 6.26 -7.54 -25.27
N ASP A 52 5.82 -6.72 -26.23
CA ASP A 52 4.43 -6.25 -26.47
C ASP A 52 3.60 -6.18 -25.18
N GLY A 53 3.63 -5.02 -24.49
CA GLY A 53 3.26 -4.78 -23.07
C GLY A 53 2.09 -5.53 -22.41
N CYS A 54 1.24 -6.23 -23.17
CA CYS A 54 0.34 -7.26 -22.68
C CYS A 54 1.05 -8.43 -21.94
N ASN A 55 2.30 -8.77 -22.26
CA ASN A 55 3.01 -9.86 -21.55
C ASN A 55 3.12 -9.63 -20.05
N LYS A 56 3.24 -8.37 -19.62
CA LYS A 56 3.30 -8.05 -18.21
C LYS A 56 2.04 -8.53 -17.49
N PHE A 57 0.85 -8.33 -18.06
CA PHE A 57 -0.40 -8.79 -17.44
C PHE A 57 -0.58 -10.31 -17.44
N VAL A 58 -0.02 -10.99 -18.44
CA VAL A 58 -0.18 -12.45 -18.59
C VAL A 58 0.85 -13.20 -17.76
N LEU A 59 2.09 -12.72 -17.72
CA LEU A 59 3.24 -13.48 -17.19
C LEU A 59 3.81 -12.92 -15.89
N LYS A 60 3.68 -11.61 -15.63
CA LYS A 60 4.44 -10.93 -14.56
C LYS A 60 3.57 -10.24 -13.52
N PHE A 61 2.36 -9.84 -13.88
CA PHE A 61 1.44 -9.14 -13.01
C PHE A 61 0.63 -10.20 -12.25
N PRO A 62 0.65 -10.22 -10.91
CA PRO A 62 -0.09 -11.22 -10.18
C PRO A 62 -1.58 -11.11 -10.49
N GLN A 63 -2.20 -12.21 -10.91
CA GLN A 63 -3.59 -12.24 -11.36
C GLN A 63 -4.57 -11.68 -10.31
N HIS A 64 -4.30 -11.91 -9.04
CA HIS A 64 -5.11 -11.38 -7.94
C HIS A 64 -5.05 -9.85 -7.85
N VAL A 65 -3.90 -9.22 -8.12
CA VAL A 65 -3.75 -7.75 -8.17
C VAL A 65 -4.52 -7.19 -9.36
N LEU A 66 -4.46 -7.86 -10.51
CA LEU A 66 -5.24 -7.47 -11.69
C LEU A 66 -6.74 -7.55 -11.42
N GLY A 67 -7.19 -8.64 -10.78
CA GLY A 67 -8.58 -8.83 -10.38
C GLY A 67 -9.05 -7.76 -9.41
N GLN A 68 -8.24 -7.42 -8.40
CA GLN A 68 -8.52 -6.32 -7.48
C GLN A 68 -8.60 -4.98 -8.22
N PHE A 69 -7.70 -4.72 -9.16
CA PHE A 69 -7.72 -3.51 -9.98
C PHE A 69 -9.00 -3.37 -10.78
N LEU A 70 -9.42 -4.42 -11.49
CA LEU A 70 -10.67 -4.41 -12.24
C LEU A 70 -11.90 -4.28 -11.33
N ALA A 71 -11.90 -4.97 -10.18
CA ALA A 71 -12.97 -4.88 -9.19
C ALA A 71 -13.06 -3.47 -8.56
N SER A 72 -11.96 -2.73 -8.56
CA SER A 72 -11.91 -1.39 -8.00
C SER A 72 -12.71 -0.37 -8.82
N PHE A 73 -12.95 -0.63 -10.11
CA PHE A 73 -13.63 0.31 -11.01
C PHE A 73 -15.06 0.62 -10.59
N SER A 74 -15.82 -0.41 -10.17
CA SER A 74 -17.20 -0.20 -9.71
C SER A 74 -17.26 0.69 -8.47
N ILE A 75 -16.21 0.69 -7.65
CA ILE A 75 -16.17 1.46 -6.42
C ILE A 75 -15.78 2.92 -6.69
N VAL A 76 -14.86 3.16 -7.63
CA VAL A 76 -14.51 4.54 -8.01
C VAL A 76 -15.67 5.27 -8.67
N GLN A 77 -16.58 4.57 -9.34
CA GLN A 77 -17.78 5.19 -9.92
C GLN A 77 -18.61 5.94 -8.87
N ASP A 78 -18.57 5.50 -7.60
CA ASP A 78 -19.31 6.13 -6.51
C ASP A 78 -18.66 7.43 -6.00
N ILE A 79 -17.45 7.79 -6.46
CA ILE A 79 -16.74 9.01 -6.02
C ILE A 79 -17.48 10.30 -6.39
N ALA A 80 -18.36 10.25 -7.38
CA ALA A 80 -19.21 11.38 -7.78
C ALA A 80 -20.25 11.73 -6.70
N VAL A 81 -20.75 10.72 -5.97
CA VAL A 81 -21.88 10.85 -5.03
C VAL A 81 -21.49 10.63 -3.57
N HIS A 82 -20.32 10.04 -3.32
CA HIS A 82 -19.81 9.73 -1.98
C HIS A 82 -18.47 10.42 -1.70
N PRO A 83 -18.19 10.76 -0.42
CA PRO A 83 -16.90 11.32 -0.04
C PRO A 83 -15.79 10.28 -0.21
N GLU A 84 -14.56 10.76 -0.40
CA GLU A 84 -13.36 9.96 -0.64
C GLU A 84 -13.13 8.89 0.43
N THR A 85 -13.37 9.22 1.70
CA THR A 85 -13.21 8.26 2.81
C THR A 85 -14.22 7.13 2.76
N ARG A 86 -15.48 7.40 2.37
CA ARG A 86 -16.53 6.38 2.28
C ARG A 86 -16.24 5.38 1.17
N VAL A 87 -15.91 5.89 -0.02
CA VAL A 87 -15.57 5.06 -1.19
C VAL A 87 -14.40 4.13 -0.86
N LEU A 88 -13.35 4.67 -0.24
CA LEU A 88 -12.18 3.89 0.11
C LEU A 88 -12.46 2.87 1.23
N GLU A 89 -13.28 3.23 2.22
CA GLU A 89 -13.67 2.32 3.30
C GLU A 89 -14.51 1.14 2.78
N GLU A 90 -15.46 1.40 1.88
CA GLU A 90 -16.26 0.34 1.23
C GLU A 90 -15.36 -0.61 0.42
N TYR A 91 -14.34 -0.08 -0.26
CA TYR A 91 -13.31 -0.91 -0.90
C TYR A 91 -12.53 -1.77 0.10
N TYR A 92 -12.09 -1.19 1.22
CA TYR A 92 -11.38 -1.92 2.26
C TYR A 92 -12.22 -3.02 2.89
N LYS A 93 -13.50 -2.76 3.15
CA LYS A 93 -14.46 -3.77 3.65
C LYS A 93 -14.61 -4.93 2.67
N SER A 94 -14.82 -4.65 1.38
CA SER A 94 -14.91 -5.70 0.35
C SER A 94 -13.63 -6.51 0.22
N CYS A 95 -12.46 -5.87 0.35
CA CYS A 95 -11.17 -6.56 0.35
C CYS A 95 -10.99 -7.41 1.61
N TRP A 96 -11.40 -6.92 2.78
CA TRP A 96 -11.34 -7.68 4.03
C TRP A 96 -12.15 -8.96 3.93
N GLU A 97 -13.41 -8.89 3.49
CA GLU A 97 -14.29 -10.05 3.34
C GLU A 97 -13.67 -11.16 2.47
N LYS A 98 -12.95 -10.78 1.41
CA LYS A 98 -12.30 -11.70 0.49
C LYS A 98 -10.99 -12.29 1.03
N ASN A 99 -10.21 -11.50 1.76
CA ASN A 99 -8.83 -11.86 2.09
C ASN A 99 -8.61 -12.22 3.57
N ALA A 100 -9.56 -11.93 4.48
CA ALA A 100 -9.37 -12.11 5.91
C ALA A 100 -9.81 -13.50 6.44
N GLU A 101 -10.01 -14.49 5.56
CA GLU A 101 -10.31 -15.89 5.91
C GLU A 101 -11.47 -16.06 6.92
N GLY A 102 -12.54 -15.28 6.75
CA GLY A 102 -13.72 -15.34 7.63
C GLY A 102 -13.58 -14.63 8.97
N ARG A 103 -12.48 -13.89 9.22
CA ARG A 103 -12.37 -13.02 10.39
C ARG A 103 -13.45 -11.93 10.36
N PRO A 104 -14.04 -11.57 11.51
CA PRO A 104 -15.04 -10.50 11.57
C PRO A 104 -14.42 -9.18 11.10
N LEU A 105 -15.25 -8.34 10.48
CA LEU A 105 -14.84 -7.00 10.08
C LEU A 105 -14.36 -6.23 11.32
N PRO A 106 -13.15 -5.64 11.31
CA PRO A 106 -12.63 -4.94 12.47
C PRO A 106 -13.41 -3.63 12.67
N ALA A 107 -13.60 -3.25 13.93
CA ALA A 107 -14.28 -2.01 14.32
C ALA A 107 -13.49 -1.28 15.40
N GLY A 108 -13.56 0.06 15.38
CA GLY A 108 -12.87 0.92 16.33
C GLY A 108 -11.43 1.25 15.95
N PRO A 109 -10.64 1.80 16.89
CA PRO A 109 -9.26 2.22 16.68
C PRO A 109 -8.37 1.13 16.07
N GLY A 110 -7.79 1.41 14.91
CA GLY A 110 -6.92 0.49 14.18
C GLY A 110 -7.65 -0.47 13.23
N SER A 111 -8.96 -0.31 13.03
CA SER A 111 -9.68 -1.09 12.02
C SER A 111 -9.23 -0.75 10.60
N ILE A 112 -8.97 0.53 10.31
CA ILE A 112 -8.43 0.94 9.00
C ILE A 112 -7.00 0.42 8.82
N ALA A 113 -6.15 0.50 9.85
CA ALA A 113 -4.79 -0.05 9.78
C ALA A 113 -4.82 -1.54 9.44
N GLN A 114 -5.66 -2.34 10.12
CA GLN A 114 -5.80 -3.77 9.84
C GLN A 114 -6.26 -4.05 8.41
N MET A 115 -7.31 -3.37 7.93
CA MET A 115 -7.80 -3.59 6.56
C MET A 115 -6.77 -3.20 5.50
N ARG A 116 -6.04 -2.09 5.72
CA ARG A 116 -4.95 -1.66 4.83
C ARG A 116 -3.81 -2.67 4.82
N LEU A 117 -3.38 -3.17 6.00
CA LEU A 117 -2.31 -4.17 6.12
C LEU A 117 -2.67 -5.50 5.43
N VAL A 118 -3.91 -5.98 5.58
CA VAL A 118 -4.38 -7.18 4.85
C VAL A 118 -4.26 -6.99 3.35
N LEU A 119 -4.68 -5.83 2.85
CA LEU A 119 -4.64 -5.53 1.42
C LEU A 119 -3.21 -5.34 0.91
N MET A 120 -2.32 -4.73 1.70
CA MET A 120 -0.90 -4.59 1.37
C MET A 120 -0.17 -5.94 1.31
N ALA A 121 -0.50 -6.88 2.21
CA ALA A 121 0.20 -8.17 2.31
C ALA A 121 -0.10 -9.13 1.14
N GLN A 122 -1.20 -8.95 0.41
CA GLN A 122 -1.53 -9.65 -0.84
C GLN A 122 -1.31 -11.19 -0.83
N GLY A 123 -1.67 -11.86 0.25
CA GLY A 123 -1.60 -13.33 0.35
C GLY A 123 -1.34 -13.83 1.77
N ASP A 124 -0.63 -13.04 2.59
CA ASP A 124 -0.26 -13.40 3.97
C ASP A 124 -1.10 -12.65 5.02
N SER A 125 -2.38 -12.42 4.72
CA SER A 125 -3.31 -11.62 5.54
C SER A 125 -3.45 -12.13 6.98
N LYS A 126 -3.46 -13.46 7.16
CA LYS A 126 -3.56 -14.08 8.48
C LYS A 126 -2.34 -13.76 9.34
N VAL A 127 -1.15 -14.01 8.78
CA VAL A 127 0.12 -13.86 9.49
C VAL A 127 0.38 -12.39 9.81
N ILE A 128 0.10 -11.48 8.88
CA ILE A 128 0.32 -10.04 9.10
C ILE A 128 -0.58 -9.50 10.22
N ILE A 129 -1.84 -9.95 10.31
CA ILE A 129 -2.76 -9.54 11.38
C ILE A 129 -2.33 -10.11 12.73
N ASP A 130 -1.88 -11.36 12.76
CA ASP A 130 -1.42 -11.99 14.00
C ASP A 130 -0.15 -11.29 14.53
N GLU A 131 0.80 -10.91 13.66
CA GLU A 131 1.97 -10.13 14.06
C GLU A 131 1.64 -8.67 14.41
N TYR A 132 0.73 -8.03 13.68
CA TYR A 132 0.21 -6.71 14.04
C TYR A 132 -0.38 -6.72 15.46
N ASN A 133 -1.11 -7.78 15.82
CA ASN A 133 -1.69 -7.91 17.15
C ASN A 133 -0.63 -8.06 18.25
N LYS A 134 0.54 -8.62 17.93
CA LYS A 134 1.68 -8.77 18.85
C LYS A 134 2.58 -7.54 18.95
N LEU A 135 2.37 -6.51 18.12
CA LEU A 135 3.13 -5.26 18.21
C LEU A 135 2.95 -4.61 19.59
N SER A 136 3.96 -3.84 19.99
CA SER A 136 3.87 -3.01 21.20
C SER A 136 2.70 -2.03 21.08
N PHE A 137 2.11 -1.64 22.21
CA PHE A 137 1.04 -0.64 22.21
C PHE A 137 1.46 0.66 21.51
N VAL A 138 2.71 1.08 21.70
CA VAL A 138 3.27 2.29 21.09
C VAL A 138 3.36 2.18 19.58
N ASP A 139 3.85 1.05 19.06
CA ASP A 139 3.96 0.82 17.62
C ASP A 139 2.60 0.70 16.95
N LYS A 140 1.70 -0.08 17.57
CA LYS A 140 0.33 -0.23 17.10
C LYS A 140 -0.41 1.11 17.05
N LYS A 141 -0.23 1.97 18.07
CA LYS A 141 -0.81 3.31 18.09
C LYS A 141 -0.32 4.18 16.93
N VAL A 142 0.96 4.12 16.59
CA VAL A 142 1.51 4.85 15.43
C VAL A 142 0.84 4.37 14.13
N LEU A 143 0.80 3.05 13.89
CA LEU A 143 0.15 2.51 12.69
C LEU A 143 -1.33 2.89 12.63
N ASN A 144 -2.07 2.79 13.75
CA ASN A 144 -3.48 3.15 13.82
C ASN A 144 -3.71 4.60 13.42
N ASN A 145 -3.00 5.52 14.06
CA ASN A 145 -3.18 6.95 13.85
C ASN A 145 -2.81 7.36 12.42
N GLU A 146 -1.68 6.85 11.92
CA GLU A 146 -1.12 7.28 10.63
C GLU A 146 -1.85 6.65 9.45
N MET A 147 -2.25 5.37 9.57
CA MET A 147 -3.03 4.71 8.52
C MET A 147 -4.48 5.17 8.47
N ALA A 148 -5.04 5.70 9.56
CA ALA A 148 -6.38 6.30 9.56
C ALA A 148 -6.38 7.77 9.11
N CYS A 149 -5.22 8.43 8.99
CA CYS A 149 -5.12 9.81 8.51
C CYS A 149 -5.55 9.91 7.03
N THR A 150 -6.56 10.73 6.75
CA THR A 150 -7.29 10.68 5.47
C THR A 150 -6.69 11.57 4.39
N GLY A 151 -6.01 12.65 4.77
CA GLY A 151 -5.62 13.69 3.82
C GLY A 151 -6.82 14.43 3.20
N CYS A 152 -8.01 14.33 3.81
CA CYS A 152 -9.24 15.00 3.39
C CYS A 152 -9.73 15.90 4.53
N ALA A 153 -9.93 17.19 4.26
CA ALA A 153 -10.44 18.12 5.27
C ALA A 153 -11.88 17.74 5.68
N GLY A 154 -12.12 17.64 7.00
CA GLY A 154 -13.44 17.34 7.55
C GLY A 154 -13.94 15.90 7.32
N GLN A 155 -13.13 15.01 6.73
CA GLN A 155 -13.53 13.62 6.51
C GLN A 155 -12.72 12.66 7.38
N GLN A 156 -13.42 11.66 7.91
CA GLN A 156 -12.86 10.53 8.65
C GLN A 156 -13.48 9.22 8.17
N PHE A 157 -12.85 8.11 8.53
CA PHE A 157 -13.42 6.78 8.36
C PHE A 157 -14.51 6.54 9.41
N GLN A 158 -15.57 5.83 9.04
CA GLN A 158 -16.68 5.51 9.93
C GLN A 158 -16.31 4.38 10.90
N CYS A 159 -15.56 3.37 10.43
CA CYS A 159 -15.16 2.25 11.27
C CYS A 159 -13.99 2.59 12.23
N ASP A 160 -13.26 3.66 11.95
CA ASP A 160 -12.10 4.13 12.72
C ASP A 160 -12.15 5.66 12.91
N PRO A 161 -13.11 6.17 13.69
CA PRO A 161 -13.23 7.60 13.91
C PRO A 161 -12.00 8.12 14.68
N LEU A 162 -11.38 9.17 14.16
CA LEU A 162 -10.20 9.78 14.77
C LEU A 162 -10.54 10.67 15.96
N THR A 163 -11.81 10.83 16.34
CA THR A 163 -12.24 11.70 17.44
C THR A 163 -11.42 11.43 18.72
N GLY A 164 -10.77 12.47 19.23
CA GLY A 164 -9.91 12.39 20.42
C GLY A 164 -8.48 11.87 20.17
N GLN A 165 -8.14 11.49 18.94
CA GLN A 165 -6.78 11.12 18.55
C GLN A 165 -5.97 12.35 18.12
N GLU A 166 -4.65 12.23 18.18
CA GLU A 166 -3.72 13.34 17.87
C GLU A 166 -3.83 13.83 16.42
N THR A 167 -4.12 12.92 15.49
CA THR A 167 -4.26 13.13 14.04
C THR A 167 -5.62 13.69 13.63
N ALA A 168 -6.59 13.80 14.55
CA ALA A 168 -7.94 14.27 14.26
C ALA A 168 -7.93 15.69 13.68
N GLY A 169 -8.40 15.84 12.44
CA GLY A 169 -8.49 17.15 11.77
C GLY A 169 -7.14 17.82 11.47
N LYS A 170 -6.04 17.05 11.46
CA LYS A 170 -4.68 17.54 11.18
C LYS A 170 -4.05 16.76 10.03
N GLY A 171 -3.05 17.37 9.40
CA GLY A 171 -2.23 16.73 8.37
C GLY A 171 -0.77 17.16 8.45
N PRO A 172 0.07 16.82 7.47
CA PRO A 172 -0.28 16.05 6.28
C PRO A 172 -0.49 14.56 6.59
N ALA A 173 -1.29 13.89 5.76
CA ALA A 173 -1.37 12.44 5.75
C ALA A 173 -0.12 11.84 5.09
N ILE A 174 0.39 10.73 5.61
CA ILE A 174 1.62 10.11 5.12
C ILE A 174 1.28 8.94 4.19
N LEU A 175 1.81 8.98 2.97
CA LEU A 175 1.86 7.88 2.03
C LEU A 175 3.26 7.27 2.06
N VAL A 176 3.38 5.98 2.39
CA VAL A 176 4.65 5.25 2.31
C VAL A 176 4.69 4.48 0.98
N TYR A 177 5.33 5.06 -0.02
CA TYR A 177 5.39 4.52 -1.38
C TYR A 177 6.31 3.30 -1.41
N TYR A 178 5.78 2.17 -1.88
CA TYR A 178 6.33 0.81 -1.75
C TYR A 178 6.13 0.13 -0.39
N GLY A 179 5.27 0.66 0.49
CA GLY A 179 4.82 -0.05 1.70
C GLY A 179 4.31 -1.48 1.43
N PRO A 180 3.51 -1.74 0.39
CA PRO A 180 3.07 -3.09 0.04
C PRO A 180 4.23 -4.00 -0.34
N ALA A 181 5.21 -3.51 -1.10
CA ALA A 181 6.37 -4.30 -1.49
C ALA A 181 7.21 -4.70 -0.28
N LEU A 182 7.36 -3.82 0.72
CA LEU A 182 7.97 -4.13 2.01
C LEU A 182 7.21 -5.26 2.74
N LEU A 183 5.88 -5.26 2.73
CA LEU A 183 5.11 -6.32 3.40
C LEU A 183 5.09 -7.64 2.61
N GLN A 184 5.16 -7.61 1.29
CA GLN A 184 5.08 -8.79 0.44
C GLN A 184 6.41 -9.51 0.23
N LYS A 185 7.52 -8.77 0.23
CA LYS A 185 8.84 -9.35 -0.02
C LYS A 185 9.52 -9.66 1.31
N PRO A 186 10.12 -8.71 2.04
CA PRO A 186 10.75 -9.05 3.31
C PRO A 186 9.75 -9.34 4.44
N GLY A 187 8.53 -8.83 4.34
CA GLY A 187 7.45 -9.16 5.28
C GLY A 187 6.90 -10.57 5.14
N ARG A 188 7.14 -11.26 4.01
CA ARG A 188 6.79 -12.67 3.86
C ARG A 188 7.62 -13.56 4.80
N ASP A 189 8.92 -13.27 4.90
CA ASP A 189 9.84 -14.03 5.74
C ASP A 189 9.86 -13.51 7.19
N ASN A 190 9.71 -12.20 7.38
CA ASN A 190 9.69 -11.56 8.69
C ASN A 190 8.58 -10.49 8.80
N PRO A 191 7.31 -10.91 8.95
CA PRO A 191 6.16 -9.99 8.94
C PRO A 191 6.22 -8.98 10.08
N ARG A 192 6.67 -9.41 11.26
CA ARG A 192 6.87 -8.51 12.41
C ARG A 192 7.94 -7.47 12.13
N GLY A 193 9.08 -7.86 11.56
CA GLY A 193 10.16 -6.95 11.21
C GLY A 193 9.70 -5.88 10.23
N ALA A 194 8.95 -6.28 9.20
CA ALA A 194 8.41 -5.36 8.20
C ALA A 194 7.41 -4.36 8.82
N LEU A 195 6.54 -4.81 9.74
CA LEU A 195 5.64 -3.93 10.48
C LEU A 195 6.38 -2.93 11.38
N VAL A 196 7.45 -3.37 12.06
CA VAL A 196 8.30 -2.48 12.89
C VAL A 196 9.00 -1.43 12.01
N ILE A 197 9.56 -1.83 10.87
CA ILE A 197 10.18 -0.92 9.90
C ILE A 197 9.16 0.11 9.42
N LEU A 198 7.99 -0.33 8.98
CA LEU A 198 6.92 0.56 8.50
C LEU A 198 6.48 1.56 9.58
N THR A 199 6.33 1.08 10.82
CA THR A 199 5.99 1.93 11.98
C THR A 199 7.04 2.99 12.22
N GLU A 200 8.32 2.62 12.20
CA GLU A 200 9.42 3.55 12.44
C GLU A 200 9.54 4.60 11.33
N ILE A 201 9.28 4.20 10.08
CA ILE A 201 9.21 5.14 8.95
C ILE A 201 8.11 6.17 9.16
N TYR A 202 6.90 5.76 9.58
CA TYR A 202 5.83 6.70 9.92
C TYR A 202 6.24 7.66 11.04
N ARG A 203 6.82 7.13 12.12
CA ARG A 203 7.30 7.91 13.27
C ARG A 203 8.32 8.97 12.87
N LYS A 204 9.36 8.58 12.13
CA LYS A 204 10.43 9.51 11.70
C LYS A 204 10.00 10.47 10.61
N THR A 205 9.07 10.04 9.75
CA THR A 205 8.43 10.96 8.79
C THR A 205 7.63 12.04 9.52
N ARG A 206 6.95 11.69 10.62
CA ARG A 206 6.18 12.64 11.41
C ARG A 206 7.06 13.72 12.06
N GLU A 207 8.31 13.41 12.40
CA GLU A 207 9.29 14.39 12.86
C GLU A 207 9.65 15.41 11.76
N LEU A 208 9.72 14.97 10.49
CA LEU A 208 10.01 15.84 9.33
C LEU A 208 8.79 16.61 8.81
N PHE A 209 7.59 16.07 9.03
CA PHE A 209 6.31 16.63 8.63
C PHE A 209 5.31 16.65 9.80
N PRO A 210 5.50 17.56 10.78
CA PRO A 210 4.67 17.64 11.96
C PRO A 210 3.18 17.83 11.64
N LEU A 211 2.31 17.36 12.54
CA LEU A 211 0.87 17.57 12.39
C LEU A 211 0.50 19.05 12.53
N SER A 212 -0.23 19.58 11.55
CA SER A 212 -0.75 20.93 11.52
C SER A 212 -2.20 20.93 11.04
N ALA A 213 -3.02 21.82 11.61
CA ALA A 213 -4.37 22.08 11.10
C ALA A 213 -4.33 22.75 9.71
N GLN A 214 -3.25 23.47 9.38
CA GLN A 214 -3.08 24.12 8.07
C GLN A 214 -2.79 23.11 6.95
N ASP A 215 -2.21 21.96 7.31
CA ASP A 215 -1.91 20.89 6.37
C ASP A 215 -3.01 19.82 6.30
N VAL A 216 -4.17 20.10 6.90
CA VAL A 216 -5.35 19.27 6.70
C VAL A 216 -5.71 19.27 5.20
N GLY A 217 -5.98 18.11 4.64
CA GLY A 217 -6.24 18.00 3.21
C GLY A 217 -4.98 17.87 2.34
N ASN A 218 -3.78 17.93 2.92
CA ASN A 218 -2.51 17.68 2.23
C ASN A 218 -2.01 16.25 2.51
N SER A 219 -1.06 15.80 1.69
CA SER A 219 -0.37 14.53 1.88
C SER A 219 1.10 14.66 1.51
N VAL A 220 1.93 13.83 2.13
CA VAL A 220 3.35 13.71 1.85
C VAL A 220 3.67 12.28 1.42
N THR A 221 4.60 12.13 0.49
CA THR A 221 5.04 10.84 -0.05
C THR A 221 6.42 10.51 0.50
N VAL A 222 6.56 9.33 1.09
CA VAL A 222 7.83 8.79 1.56
C VAL A 222 8.20 7.60 0.70
N ARG A 223 9.25 7.75 -0.08
CA ARG A 223 9.77 6.69 -0.96
C ARG A 223 10.68 5.75 -0.20
N ILE A 224 10.35 4.46 -0.18
CA ILE A 224 11.15 3.44 0.51
C ILE A 224 11.80 2.44 -0.45
N ASP A 225 12.11 2.89 -1.67
CA ASP A 225 12.74 2.10 -2.73
C ASP A 225 13.96 1.31 -2.24
N ALA A 226 14.79 1.92 -1.40
CA ALA A 226 16.02 1.34 -0.89
C ALA A 226 15.82 0.17 0.10
N ALA A 227 14.63 0.02 0.68
CA ALA A 227 14.36 -0.99 1.70
C ALA A 227 13.35 -2.08 1.26
N LYS A 228 12.59 -1.86 0.19
CA LYS A 228 11.49 -2.76 -0.21
C LYS A 228 11.93 -4.18 -0.61
N ASP A 229 13.19 -4.34 -0.99
CA ASP A 229 13.79 -5.59 -1.45
C ASP A 229 14.87 -6.14 -0.50
N LEU A 230 15.08 -5.48 0.64
CA LEU A 230 16.08 -5.89 1.63
C LEU A 230 15.46 -6.75 2.72
N GLU A 231 16.21 -7.74 3.22
CA GLU A 231 15.82 -8.49 4.41
C GLU A 231 15.57 -7.54 5.60
N CYS A 232 14.49 -7.79 6.35
CA CYS A 232 14.15 -6.95 7.50
C CYS A 232 15.31 -6.79 8.48
N ASP A 233 16.12 -7.83 8.67
CA ASP A 233 17.25 -7.79 9.59
C ASP A 233 18.35 -6.83 9.16
N SER A 234 18.58 -6.66 7.86
CA SER A 234 19.54 -5.67 7.33
C SER A 234 19.07 -4.23 7.51
N VAL A 235 17.74 -4.02 7.63
CA VAL A 235 17.16 -2.71 7.93
C VAL A 235 17.13 -2.45 9.44
N LEU A 236 16.69 -3.43 10.21
CA LEU A 236 16.57 -3.34 11.68
C LEU A 236 17.92 -3.29 12.39
N ARG A 237 18.92 -3.98 11.83
CA ARG A 237 20.28 -4.10 12.37
C ARG A 237 21.28 -3.82 11.26
N PRO A 238 21.40 -2.55 10.82
CA PRO A 238 22.33 -2.19 9.76
C PRO A 238 23.77 -2.55 10.14
N VAL A 239 24.61 -2.77 9.14
CA VAL A 239 26.04 -3.04 9.33
C VAL A 239 26.67 -1.89 10.13
N SER A 240 27.64 -2.20 10.99
CA SER A 240 28.33 -1.19 11.78
C SER A 240 28.84 -0.04 10.91
N GLY A 241 28.50 1.19 11.28
CA GLY A 241 28.82 2.38 10.50
C GLY A 241 27.85 2.68 9.35
N GLN A 242 26.73 1.98 9.22
CA GLN A 242 25.62 2.34 8.34
C GLN A 242 24.37 2.72 9.14
N TYR A 243 23.60 3.66 8.60
CA TYR A 243 22.43 4.23 9.22
C TYR A 243 21.31 4.42 8.21
N TRP A 244 20.10 4.05 8.58
CA TRP A 244 18.91 4.33 7.79
C TRP A 244 18.36 5.70 8.15
N VAL A 245 18.15 6.56 7.16
CA VAL A 245 17.75 7.95 7.34
C VAL A 245 16.56 8.26 6.43
N VAL A 246 15.51 8.85 6.99
CA VAL A 246 14.45 9.49 6.20
C VAL A 246 14.93 10.90 5.88
N SER A 247 15.00 11.20 4.59
CA SER A 247 15.52 12.45 4.05
C SER A 247 14.42 13.22 3.33
N ARG A 248 14.06 14.40 3.82
CA ARG A 248 13.10 15.31 3.22
C ARG A 248 13.71 15.97 1.99
N SER A 249 13.16 15.66 0.81
CA SER A 249 13.60 16.23 -0.47
C SER A 249 12.79 17.46 -0.89
N SER A 250 11.54 17.58 -0.43
CA SER A 250 10.67 18.73 -0.71
C SER A 250 9.72 19.00 0.46
N ASN A 251 8.74 19.88 0.29
CA ASN A 251 7.64 20.03 1.24
C ASN A 251 6.57 18.93 1.13
N LYS A 252 6.64 18.08 0.10
CA LYS A 252 5.68 17.01 -0.17
C LYS A 252 6.33 15.62 -0.27
N ASP A 253 7.65 15.56 -0.26
CA ASP A 253 8.39 14.33 -0.54
C ASP A 253 9.54 14.11 0.43
N ALA A 254 9.71 12.86 0.81
CA ALA A 254 10.88 12.33 1.47
C ALA A 254 11.26 10.97 0.88
N MET A 255 12.46 10.51 1.21
CA MET A 255 12.94 9.20 0.80
C MET A 255 13.80 8.56 1.89
N LEU A 256 13.71 7.25 2.03
CA LEU A 256 14.56 6.45 2.89
C LEU A 256 15.89 6.15 2.17
N LYS A 257 17.00 6.44 2.83
CA LYS A 257 18.37 6.18 2.33
C LYS A 257 19.20 5.47 3.39
N SER A 258 20.19 4.71 2.96
CA SER A 258 21.28 4.24 3.81
C SER A 258 22.46 5.20 3.67
N LEU A 259 23.00 5.66 4.79
CA LEU A 259 24.17 6.53 4.86
C LEU A 259 25.26 5.88 5.71
N SER A 260 26.51 6.05 5.31
CA SER A 260 27.68 5.69 6.10
C SER A 260 27.93 6.69 7.24
N ALA A 261 28.68 6.27 8.25
CA ALA A 261 29.11 7.12 9.36
C ALA A 261 29.91 8.35 8.90
N SER A 262 30.65 8.24 7.79
CA SER A 262 31.33 9.37 7.17
C SER A 262 30.35 10.39 6.59
N GLU A 263 29.34 9.92 5.85
CA GLU A 263 28.34 10.80 5.24
C GLU A 263 27.50 11.52 6.28
N LEU A 264 27.23 10.90 7.44
CA LEU A 264 26.47 11.52 8.53
C LEU A 264 27.06 12.84 9.05
N LYS A 265 28.36 13.07 8.90
CA LYS A 265 29.02 14.30 9.36
C LYS A 265 28.55 15.53 8.58
N ASP A 266 28.17 15.33 7.32
CA ASP A 266 27.82 16.40 6.38
C ASP A 266 26.30 16.50 6.16
N VAL A 267 25.50 15.74 6.93
CA VAL A 267 24.04 15.71 6.79
C VAL A 267 23.40 16.96 7.40
N ASP A 268 22.52 17.60 6.62
CA ASP A 268 21.61 18.63 7.11
C ASP A 268 20.49 18.01 7.97
N TRP A 269 20.70 17.96 9.30
CA TRP A 269 19.75 17.38 10.24
C TRP A 269 18.38 18.08 10.30
N SER A 270 18.23 19.28 9.73
CA SER A 270 16.90 19.92 9.61
C SER A 270 15.99 19.21 8.59
N LYS A 271 16.58 18.40 7.70
CA LYS A 271 15.87 17.65 6.65
C LYS A 271 16.03 16.15 6.79
N ASN A 272 16.74 15.66 7.79
CA ASN A 272 17.12 14.26 7.89
C ASN A 272 16.88 13.74 9.31
N VAL A 273 16.27 12.56 9.42
CA VAL A 273 16.03 11.90 10.69
C VAL A 273 16.42 10.43 10.59
N VAL A 274 17.26 9.98 11.53
CA VAL A 274 17.73 8.58 11.60
C VAL A 274 16.61 7.68 12.13
N LEU A 275 16.41 6.50 11.53
CA LEU A 275 15.53 5.46 12.07
C LEU A 275 16.16 4.85 13.34
N SER A 276 15.35 4.53 14.34
CA SER A 276 15.81 4.00 15.63
C SER A 276 14.95 2.82 16.09
N PHE A 277 15.54 1.62 16.20
CA PHE A 277 14.82 0.37 16.50
C PHE A 277 14.99 -0.11 17.95
N ASP A 278 15.57 0.72 18.83
CA ASP A 278 16.17 0.36 20.13
C ASP A 278 15.28 -0.41 21.14
N LYS A 279 13.96 -0.45 20.93
CA LYS A 279 13.01 -1.10 21.84
C LYS A 279 12.30 -2.32 21.26
N ALA A 280 12.20 -2.44 19.94
CA ALA A 280 11.31 -3.42 19.30
C ALA A 280 11.93 -4.82 19.16
N VAL A 281 13.27 -4.92 19.17
CA VAL A 281 14.02 -6.15 18.78
C VAL A 281 14.61 -6.90 19.98
N ARG A 282 14.39 -6.44 21.23
CA ARG A 282 14.73 -7.28 22.40
C ARG A 282 13.74 -8.44 22.45
N THR A 283 14.07 -9.55 21.78
CA THR A 283 13.32 -10.81 21.83
C THR A 283 13.12 -11.19 23.30
N PRO A 284 11.88 -11.27 23.81
CA PRO A 284 11.65 -11.56 25.23
C PRO A 284 12.16 -12.93 25.67
N ASN A 285 12.44 -13.83 24.72
CA ASN A 285 12.68 -15.26 24.97
C ASN A 285 13.92 -15.81 24.25
N ALA A 286 15.01 -15.05 24.14
CA ALA A 286 16.29 -15.75 23.98
C ALA A 286 16.53 -16.48 25.31
N PRO A 287 16.45 -17.82 25.37
CA PRO A 287 16.79 -18.54 26.59
C PRO A 287 18.19 -18.08 27.01
N LYS A 288 18.38 -17.78 28.29
CA LYS A 288 19.72 -17.56 28.86
C LYS A 288 20.46 -18.90 28.78
N GLY A 289 20.96 -19.23 27.60
CA GLY A 289 21.73 -20.43 27.32
C GLY A 289 23.14 -20.25 27.87
N GLY A 290 23.29 -20.43 29.18
CA GLY A 290 24.51 -21.01 29.72
C GLY A 290 24.44 -22.51 29.44
N GLY A 291 25.11 -22.97 28.40
CA GLY A 291 25.12 -24.37 28.02
C GLY A 291 26.21 -24.64 27.00
N GLU A 292 27.24 -25.35 27.45
CA GLU A 292 28.41 -25.80 26.70
C GLU A 292 28.06 -26.65 25.47
N PHE A 293 29.00 -26.63 24.53
CA PHE A 293 29.04 -27.38 23.28
C PHE A 293 28.62 -28.85 23.41
N GLY A 294 27.67 -29.27 22.56
CA GLY A 294 27.42 -30.66 22.23
C GLY A 294 27.08 -30.77 20.74
N THR A 295 28.05 -31.14 19.92
CA THR A 295 27.88 -31.44 18.50
C THR A 295 27.12 -32.75 18.32
N ALA A 296 25.95 -32.70 17.69
CA ALA A 296 25.29 -33.88 17.14
C ALA A 296 24.61 -33.54 15.81
N SER A 297 25.04 -34.25 14.77
CA SER A 297 24.57 -34.24 13.40
C SER A 297 23.46 -35.28 13.18
N VAL A 298 22.30 -34.86 12.67
CA VAL A 298 21.25 -35.68 12.03
C VAL A 298 20.45 -34.69 11.16
N GLY A 299 19.98 -34.90 9.93
CA GLY A 299 19.82 -36.04 9.03
C GLY A 299 18.65 -35.65 8.10
N LEU A 300 18.88 -35.71 6.78
CA LEU A 300 17.92 -35.34 5.72
C LEU A 300 16.62 -36.15 5.77
N ALA A 301 15.48 -35.51 5.48
CA ALA A 301 14.35 -36.20 4.84
C ALA A 301 13.44 -35.20 4.08
N SER A 302 13.37 -35.39 2.76
CA SER A 302 12.45 -34.75 1.84
C SER A 302 11.12 -35.50 1.76
N THR A 303 10.00 -34.78 1.78
CA THR A 303 8.69 -35.20 1.25
C THR A 303 7.98 -33.91 0.83
N GLY A 304 7.20 -33.75 -0.22
CA GLY A 304 6.54 -34.65 -1.16
C GLY A 304 5.33 -33.85 -1.64
N SER A 305 5.35 -33.36 -2.88
CA SER A 305 4.31 -32.48 -3.44
C SER A 305 3.08 -33.28 -3.87
N THR A 306 1.89 -32.78 -3.56
CA THR A 306 0.61 -33.29 -4.07
C THR A 306 -0.13 -32.20 -4.86
N PRO A 307 -0.82 -32.55 -5.96
CA PRO A 307 -1.42 -31.59 -6.88
C PRO A 307 -2.81 -31.15 -6.43
N TRP A 308 -3.12 -29.87 -6.63
CA TRP A 308 -4.45 -29.30 -6.42
C TRP A 308 -5.33 -29.53 -7.65
N THR A 309 -6.44 -30.24 -7.47
CA THR A 309 -7.53 -30.41 -8.45
C THR A 309 -8.50 -29.24 -8.39
N GLY A 310 -8.87 -28.71 -9.56
CA GLY A 310 -9.76 -27.56 -9.71
C GLY A 310 -11.23 -27.85 -9.39
N ILE A 311 -11.94 -26.79 -8.97
CA ILE A 311 -13.39 -26.70 -8.99
C ILE A 311 -13.74 -25.36 -9.64
N GLY A 312 -14.39 -25.43 -10.80
CA GLY A 312 -14.85 -24.27 -11.55
C GLY A 312 -16.14 -23.70 -10.94
N ALA A 313 -16.15 -22.38 -10.74
CA ALA A 313 -17.37 -21.62 -10.48
C ALA A 313 -17.66 -20.68 -11.66
N ARG A 314 -18.79 -20.91 -12.32
CA ARG A 314 -19.35 -20.05 -13.37
C ARG A 314 -19.91 -18.79 -12.73
N VAL A 315 -19.31 -17.63 -13.01
CA VAL A 315 -19.89 -16.32 -12.66
C VAL A 315 -20.47 -15.70 -13.93
N ARG A 316 -21.78 -15.38 -13.89
CA ARG A 316 -22.46 -14.62 -14.94
C ARG A 316 -21.90 -13.20 -15.00
N ARG A 317 -21.46 -12.79 -16.19
CA ARG A 317 -20.96 -11.45 -16.50
C ARG A 317 -22.16 -10.50 -16.73
N MET A 318 -22.13 -9.32 -16.11
CA MET A 318 -22.90 -8.16 -16.55
C MET A 318 -22.37 -7.70 -17.93
N SER A 319 -23.26 -7.43 -18.87
CA SER A 319 -22.93 -6.81 -20.15
C SER A 319 -22.82 -5.29 -19.99
N LEU A 320 -21.60 -4.77 -20.03
CA LEU A 320 -21.36 -3.42 -20.52
C LEU A 320 -21.23 -3.55 -22.06
N PHE A 321 -21.78 -2.61 -22.81
CA PHE A 321 -22.08 -2.64 -24.26
C PHE A 321 -23.45 -3.23 -24.64
N GLY A 322 -24.50 -2.50 -24.26
CA GLY A 322 -25.78 -2.51 -24.98
C GLY A 322 -25.87 -1.26 -25.85
N GLY A 323 -25.27 -1.30 -27.04
CA GLY A 323 -25.33 -0.22 -28.02
C GLY A 323 -25.08 -0.79 -29.40
N SER A 324 -26.15 -1.14 -30.11
CA SER A 324 -26.10 -1.60 -31.49
C SER A 324 -25.73 -0.44 -32.41
N TYR A 325 -24.44 -0.31 -32.74
CA TYR A 325 -23.98 0.48 -33.88
C TYR A 325 -24.07 -0.39 -35.13
N LEU A 326 -24.97 -0.03 -36.05
CA LEU A 326 -24.98 -0.58 -37.41
C LEU A 326 -23.87 0.12 -38.21
N PRO A 327 -23.00 -0.63 -38.93
CA PRO A 327 -22.00 -0.02 -39.78
C PRO A 327 -22.66 0.59 -41.03
N GLY A 328 -22.57 1.91 -41.15
CA GLY A 328 -22.89 2.63 -42.38
C GLY A 328 -21.86 2.29 -43.46
N SER A 329 -22.35 1.84 -44.62
CA SER A 329 -21.58 1.58 -45.82
C SER A 329 -20.92 2.87 -46.34
N TRP A 330 -19.60 2.89 -46.35
CA TRP A 330 -18.80 3.93 -47.00
C TRP A 330 -18.73 3.61 -48.50
N SER A 331 -19.23 4.50 -49.36
CA SER A 331 -19.10 4.39 -50.82
C SER A 331 -18.10 5.46 -51.30
N PRO A 332 -17.11 5.12 -52.13
CA PRO A 332 -16.22 6.11 -52.72
C PRO A 332 -16.88 6.72 -53.96
N SER A 333 -17.18 8.03 -53.90
CA SER A 333 -17.56 8.81 -55.08
C SER A 333 -16.36 8.97 -55.99
N SER A 334 -16.56 8.58 -57.23
CA SER A 334 -15.69 8.74 -58.39
C SER A 334 -15.23 10.19 -58.60
N ARG A 335 -13.95 10.32 -58.96
CA ARG A 335 -13.41 11.45 -59.72
C ARG A 335 -14.05 11.46 -61.11
N GLU A 336 -14.39 12.64 -61.60
CA GLU A 336 -14.15 13.03 -62.99
C GLU A 336 -14.17 14.57 -63.10
N GLU A 337 -13.21 15.03 -63.90
CA GLU A 337 -12.99 16.32 -64.61
C GLU A 337 -13.73 17.61 -64.22
#